data_AF-A0A7C9VI18-F1
#
_entry.id   AF-A0A7C9VI18-F1
#
_cell.length_a   1.000
_cell.length_b   1.000
_cell.length_c   1.000
_cell.angle_alpha   90.00
_cell.angle_beta   90.00
_cell.angle_gamma   90.00
#
_symmetry.space_group_name_H-M   'P 1'
#
loop_
_entity.id
_entity.type
_entity.pdbx_description
1 polymer ?
#
loop_
_entity_poly.entity_id
_entity_poly.type
_entity_poly.pdbx_seq_one_letter_code
_entity_poly.pdbx_strand_id
1 'polypeptide(L)' 'MEDAFGFLHWHPVVFWESTLTEFLSARDGLNRANGVEEKPQGPSDDDLDALVRQYG' A
#
# COMPACT_ATOMS: atom_id res chain seq x y z
N MET A 1 -2.38 11.13 -4.51
CA MET A 1 -3.31 10.83 -5.62
C MET A 1 -2.59 10.35 -6.88
N GLU A 2 -1.26 10.46 -6.96
CA GLU A 2 -0.45 9.97 -8.08
C GLU A 2 -0.64 8.47 -8.32
N ASP A 3 -0.79 7.67 -7.27
CA ASP A 3 -1.07 6.23 -7.38
C ASP A 3 -2.42 5.91 -8.03
N ALA A 4 -3.47 6.68 -7.73
CA ALA A 4 -4.81 6.39 -8.27
C ALA A 4 -4.97 6.89 -9.72
N PHE A 5 -4.61 8.13 -10.00
CA PHE A 5 -4.86 8.75 -11.30
C PHE A 5 -3.68 8.61 -12.27
N GLY A 6 -2.47 8.49 -11.74
CA GLY A 6 -1.26 8.20 -12.49
C GLY A 6 -1.08 6.70 -12.64
N PHE A 7 -0.67 6.03 -11.57
CA PHE A 7 -0.25 4.62 -11.63
C PHE A 7 -1.37 3.67 -12.05
N LEU A 8 -2.56 3.78 -11.45
CA LEU A 8 -3.72 2.96 -11.81
C LEU A 8 -4.51 3.51 -13.01
N HIS A 9 -4.20 4.72 -13.47
CA HIS A 9 -4.94 5.42 -14.53
C HIS A 9 -6.47 5.49 -14.31
N TRP A 10 -6.92 5.50 -13.05
CA TRP A 10 -8.35 5.58 -12.76
C TRP A 10 -8.89 6.97 -13.07
N HIS A 11 -10.11 7.02 -13.62
CA HIS A 11 -10.86 8.27 -13.67
C HIS A 11 -11.25 8.68 -12.23
N PRO A 12 -11.28 9.97 -11.88
CA PRO A 12 -11.66 10.43 -10.54
C PRO A 12 -12.94 9.82 -9.98
N VAL A 13 -13.94 9.61 -10.83
CA VAL A 13 -15.21 8.96 -10.43
C VAL A 13 -15.00 7.55 -9.89
N VAL A 14 -14.15 6.75 -10.55
CA VAL A 14 -13.85 5.37 -10.15
C VAL A 14 -13.15 5.34 -8.80
N PHE A 15 -12.22 6.26 -8.56
CA PHE A 15 -11.53 6.36 -7.27
C PHE A 15 -12.48 6.72 -6.13
N TRP A 16 -13.37 7.69 -6.32
CA TRP A 16 -14.28 8.13 -5.26
C TRP A 16 -15.44 7.16 -5.01
N GLU A 17 -15.78 6.32 -5.98
CA GLU A 17 -16.79 5.25 -5.82
C GLU A 17 -16.19 3.97 -5.23
N SER A 18 -14.86 3.81 -5.25
CA SER A 18 -14.18 2.63 -4.74
C SER A 18 -13.95 2.68 -3.23
N THR A 19 -14.01 1.52 -2.59
CA THR A 19 -13.58 1.33 -1.21
C THR A 19 -12.05 1.35 -1.09
N LEU A 20 -11.55 1.60 0.12
CA LEU A 20 -10.11 1.54 0.41
C LEU A 20 -9.52 0.15 0.08
N THR A 21 -10.27 -0.93 0.35
CA THR A 21 -9.85 -2.30 0.04
C THR A 21 -9.70 -2.53 -1.45
N GLU A 22 -10.63 -2.03 -2.27
CA GLU A 22 -10.55 -2.14 -3.73
C GLU A 22 -9.36 -1.37 -4.29
N PHE A 23 -9.12 -0.16 -3.79
CA PHE A 23 -7.96 0.64 -4.18
C PHE A 23 -6.63 -0.10 -3.88
N LEU A 24 -6.48 -0.63 -2.66
CA LEU A 24 -5.27 -1.37 -2.28
C LEU A 24 -5.11 -2.65 -3.10
N SER A 25 -6.19 -3.41 -3.29
CA SER A 25 -6.16 -4.64 -4.10
C SER A 25 -5.77 -4.38 -5.56
N ALA A 26 -6.28 -3.28 -6.14
CA ALA A 26 -5.93 -2.87 -7.50
C ALA A 26 -4.47 -2.45 -7.62
N ARG A 27 -3.97 -1.67 -6.65
CA ARG A 27 -2.56 -1.28 -6.55
C ARG A 27 -1.65 -2.50 -6.46
N ASP A 28 -1.96 -3.44 -5.59
CA ASP A 28 -1.18 -4.67 -5.40
C ASP A 28 -1.23 -5.57 -6.64
N GLY A 29 -2.39 -5.64 -7.29
CA GLY A 29 -2.56 -6.32 -8.57
C GLY A 29 -1.66 -5.75 -9.66
N LEU A 30 -1.62 -4.41 -9.78
CA LEU A 30 -0.79 -3.73 -10.78
C LEU A 30 0.70 -3.84 -10.47
N ASN A 31 1.10 -3.72 -9.20
CA ASN A 31 2.47 -3.95 -8.76
C ASN A 31 2.94 -5.36 -9.14
N ARG A 32 2.14 -6.39 -8.83
CA ARG A 32 2.44 -7.77 -9.21
C ARG A 32 2.54 -7.94 -10.74
N ALA A 33 1.64 -7.33 -11.50
CA ALA A 33 1.69 -7.36 -12.97
C ALA A 33 2.97 -6.71 -13.53
N ASN A 34 3.48 -5.69 -12.86
CA ASN A 34 4.74 -5.01 -13.19
C ASN A 34 5.99 -5.71 -12.61
N GLY A 35 5.82 -6.89 -12.00
CA GLY A 35 6.93 -7.66 -11.40
C GLY A 35 7.48 -7.07 -10.10
N VAL A 36 6.76 -6.13 -9.48
CA VAL A 36 7.07 -5.62 -8.15
C VAL A 36 6.59 -6.64 -7.15
N GLU A 37 7.51 -7.46 -6.65
CA GLU A 37 7.27 -8.28 -5.47
C GLU A 37 7.47 -7.40 -4.23
N GLU A 38 6.38 -6.98 -3.60
CA GLU A 38 6.46 -6.44 -2.24
C GLU A 38 6.92 -7.56 -1.32
N LYS A 39 8.21 -7.56 -0.98
CA LYS A 39 8.68 -8.29 0.19
C LYS A 39 8.16 -7.54 1.41
N PRO A 40 7.27 -8.13 2.22
CA PRO A 40 6.92 -7.51 3.49
C PRO A 40 8.20 -7.45 4.34
N GLN A 41 8.80 -6.27 4.40
CA GLN A 41 9.80 -5.97 5.41
C GLN A 41 9.01 -5.59 6.66
N GLY A 42 8.85 -6.57 7.54
CA GLY A 42 8.39 -6.29 8.90
C GLY A 42 9.37 -5.35 9.62
N PRO A 43 8.94 -4.73 10.72
CA PRO A 43 9.84 -3.97 11.58
C PRO A 43 11.02 -4.84 12.02
N SER A 44 12.19 -4.23 12.15
CA SER A 44 13.36 -4.90 12.71
C SER A 44 13.17 -5.15 14.22
N ASP A 45 13.98 -6.05 14.78
CA ASP A 45 13.98 -6.28 16.23
C ASP A 45 14.28 -4.99 17.01
N ASP A 46 15.15 -4.12 16.47
CA ASP A 46 15.45 -2.81 17.06
C ASP A 46 14.24 -1.85 17.03
N ASP A 47 13.44 -1.88 15.95
CA ASP A 47 12.20 -1.09 15.84
C ASP A 47 11.16 -1.56 16.86
N LEU A 48 11.05 -2.88 17.05
CA LEU A 48 10.17 -3.47 18.04
C LEU A 48 10.62 -3.10 19.47
N ASP A 49 11.92 -3.18 19.76
CA ASP A 49 12.49 -2.79 21.05
C ASP A 49 12.26 -1.31 21.36
N ALA A 50 12.40 -0.43 20.37
CA ALA A 50 12.15 0.99 20.53
C ALA A 50 10.67 1.27 20.86
N LEU A 51 9.75 0.58 20.20
CA LEU A 51 8.31 0.70 20.46
C LEU A 51 7.95 0.19 21.86
N VAL A 52 8.52 -0.93 22.28
CA VAL A 52 8.32 -1.47 23.64
C VAL A 52 8.85 -0.49 24.69
N ARG A 53 10.00 0.15 24.48
CA ARG A 53 10.52 1.16 25.42
C ARG A 53 9.65 2.42 25.50
N GLN A 54 8.95 2.77 24.43
CA GLN A 54 8.14 3.99 24.36
C GLN A 54 6.72 3.79 24.90
N TYR A 55 6.13 2.60 24.71
CA TYR A 55 4.72 2.34 24.97
C TYR A 55 4.41 1.12 25.85
N GLY A 56 5.43 0.30 26.15
CA GLY A 56 5.34 -0.81 27.11
C GLY A 56 5.59 -0.35 28.53
#